data_AF-A0A353BHM2-F1
#
_entry.id   AF-A0A353BHM2-F1
#
_cell.length_a   1.000
_cell.length_b   1.000
_cell.length_c   1.000
_cell.angle_alpha   90.00
_cell.angle_beta   90.00
_cell.angle_gamma   90.00
#
_symmetry.space_group_name_H-M   'P 1'
#
loop_
_entity.id
_entity.type
_entity.pdbx_description
1 polymer ?
#
loop_
_entity_poly.entity_id
_entity_poly.type
_entity_poly.pdbx_seq_one_letter_code
_entity_poly.pdbx_strand_id
1 'polypeptide(L)'
;MKGFILYIFLQRWEEAAAEFTAASELPGAWISAKRYAAYIYRRMGEREVSKAMWTDIYEGSDNPLERDVARLYLDRIEMEETIDNLQQAAQSYKLKFGTWPGSLRDLSKSGLAAKIPAEDPFKGRYYWSADSNKVKSTSQKKFLK
;
A
#
# COMPACT_ATOMS: atom_id res chain seq x y z
N MET A 1 -4.71 -20.09 -16.68
CA MET A 1 -6.06 -19.93 -16.10
C MET A 1 -6.19 -20.46 -14.66
N LYS A 2 -5.30 -21.35 -14.18
CA LYS A 2 -5.26 -21.87 -12.80
C LYS A 2 -5.17 -20.80 -11.71
N GLY A 3 -4.40 -19.72 -11.93
CA GLY A 3 -4.26 -18.61 -10.98
C GLY A 3 -5.58 -18.00 -10.52
N PHE A 4 -6.57 -17.83 -11.42
CA PHE A 4 -7.89 -17.32 -11.03
C PHE A 4 -8.71 -18.32 -10.21
N ILE A 5 -8.56 -19.63 -10.48
CA ILE A 5 -9.22 -20.67 -9.70
C ILE A 5 -8.72 -20.63 -8.25
N LEU A 6 -7.39 -20.57 -8.09
CA LEU A 6 -6.73 -20.47 -6.80
C LEU A 6 -7.11 -19.19 -6.05
N TYR A 7 -7.10 -18.04 -6.75
CA TYR A 7 -7.39 -16.74 -6.15
C TYR A 7 -8.86 -16.56 -5.75
N ILE A 8 -9.79 -16.80 -6.68
CA ILE A 8 -11.22 -16.45 -6.51
C ILE A 8 -11.94 -17.52 -5.70
N PHE A 9 -11.79 -18.79 -6.07
CA PHE A 9 -12.64 -19.86 -5.56
C PHE A 9 -12.02 -20.59 -4.38
N LEU A 10 -10.71 -20.83 -4.42
CA LEU A 10 -10.02 -21.61 -3.38
C LEU A 10 -9.36 -20.74 -2.31
N GLN A 11 -9.24 -19.43 -2.55
CA GLN A 11 -8.54 -18.48 -1.68
C GLN A 11 -7.10 -18.90 -1.31
N ARG A 12 -6.47 -19.69 -2.17
CA ARG A 12 -5.07 -20.12 -2.05
C ARG A 12 -4.19 -19.02 -2.63
N TRP A 13 -4.11 -17.91 -1.92
CA TRP A 13 -3.50 -16.67 -2.42
C TRP A 13 -2.02 -16.82 -2.74
N GLU A 14 -1.27 -17.54 -1.90
CA GLU A 14 0.16 -17.79 -2.12
C GLU A 14 0.39 -18.53 -3.44
N GLU A 15 -0.34 -19.62 -3.66
CA GLU A 15 -0.26 -20.39 -4.90
C GLU A 15 -0.76 -19.60 -6.10
N ALA A 16 -1.81 -18.79 -5.94
CA ALA A 16 -2.27 -17.93 -7.00
C ALA A 16 -1.21 -16.90 -7.40
N ALA A 17 -0.55 -16.27 -6.42
CA ALA A 17 0.51 -15.31 -6.65
C ALA A 17 1.70 -15.96 -7.38
N ALA A 18 2.15 -17.13 -6.91
CA ALA A 18 3.21 -17.89 -7.55
C ALA A 18 2.89 -18.25 -9.01
N GLU A 19 1.65 -18.70 -9.27
CA GLU A 19 1.20 -19.04 -10.63
C GLU A 19 1.15 -17.82 -11.56
N PHE A 20 0.68 -16.67 -11.07
CA PHE A 20 0.68 -15.44 -11.86
C PHE A 20 2.09 -14.89 -12.09
N THR A 21 3.00 -15.01 -11.10
CA THR A 21 4.42 -14.67 -11.26
C THR A 21 5.06 -15.52 -12.33
N ALA A 22 4.98 -16.85 -12.21
CA ALA A 22 5.54 -17.77 -13.20
C ALA A 22 4.97 -17.53 -14.61
N ALA A 23 3.65 -17.29 -14.70
CA ALA A 23 3.01 -16.98 -15.99
C ALA A 23 3.51 -15.65 -16.59
N SER A 24 3.86 -14.66 -15.77
CA SER A 24 4.33 -13.36 -16.23
C SER A 24 5.75 -13.37 -16.82
N GLU A 25 6.54 -14.40 -16.50
CA GLU A 25 7.92 -14.56 -16.96
C GLU A 25 8.03 -15.29 -18.31
N LEU A 26 6.91 -15.84 -18.82
CA LEU A 26 6.90 -16.58 -20.08
C LEU A 26 7.01 -15.63 -21.30
N PRO A 27 7.69 -16.04 -22.38
CA PRO A 27 7.69 -15.28 -23.63
C PRO A 27 6.28 -15.10 -24.17
N GLY A 28 5.90 -13.86 -24.49
CA GLY A 28 4.54 -13.54 -24.96
C GLY A 28 3.47 -13.68 -23.87
N ALA A 29 3.87 -13.65 -22.59
CA ALA A 29 2.95 -13.68 -21.46
C ALA A 29 1.86 -12.61 -21.59
N TRP A 30 0.70 -12.95 -21.03
CA TRP A 30 -0.37 -11.99 -20.90
C TRP A 30 0.07 -10.84 -19.99
N ILE A 31 -0.01 -9.61 -20.50
CA ILE A 31 0.51 -8.40 -19.83
C ILE A 31 -0.05 -8.21 -18.42
N SER A 32 -1.28 -8.65 -18.16
CA SER A 32 -1.90 -8.50 -16.84
C SER A 32 -1.46 -9.57 -15.83
N ALA A 33 -0.76 -10.64 -16.22
CA ALA A 33 -0.33 -11.67 -15.28
C ALA A 33 0.48 -11.09 -14.11
N LYS A 34 1.46 -10.21 -14.42
CA LYS A 34 2.27 -9.51 -13.40
C LYS A 34 1.42 -8.62 -12.49
N ARG A 35 0.35 -8.01 -13.03
CA ARG A 35 -0.60 -7.19 -12.24
C ARG A 35 -1.37 -8.01 -11.22
N TYR A 36 -1.83 -9.19 -11.60
CA TYR A 36 -2.53 -10.07 -10.68
C TYR A 36 -1.60 -10.59 -9.59
N ALA A 37 -0.36 -10.95 -9.94
CA ALA A 37 0.65 -11.30 -8.94
C ALA A 37 0.84 -10.15 -7.93
N ALA A 38 1.14 -8.94 -8.42
CA ALA A 38 1.36 -7.76 -7.58
C ALA A 38 0.15 -7.45 -6.68
N TYR A 39 -1.06 -7.51 -7.22
CA TYR A 39 -2.29 -7.33 -6.46
C TYR A 39 -2.45 -8.35 -5.32
N ILE A 40 -2.20 -9.63 -5.60
CA ILE A 40 -2.35 -10.71 -4.62
C ILE A 40 -1.28 -10.60 -3.53
N TYR A 41 -0.01 -10.31 -3.88
CA TYR A 41 1.03 -10.05 -2.89
C TYR A 41 0.65 -8.94 -1.91
N ARG A 42 0.10 -7.81 -2.40
CA ARG A 42 -0.41 -6.77 -1.51
C ARG A 42 -1.50 -7.29 -0.58
N ARG A 43 -2.44 -8.09 -1.09
CA ARG A 43 -3.53 -8.67 -0.29
C ARG A 43 -3.01 -9.62 0.79
N MET A 44 -1.91 -10.32 0.54
CA MET A 44 -1.25 -11.18 1.53
C MET A 44 -0.44 -10.40 2.58
N GLY A 45 -0.28 -9.09 2.41
CA GLY A 45 0.57 -8.26 3.29
C GLY A 45 2.03 -8.17 2.82
N GLU A 46 2.38 -8.83 1.72
CA GLU A 46 3.71 -8.79 1.08
C GLU A 46 3.88 -7.49 0.29
N ARG A 47 3.84 -6.37 1.01
CA ARG A 47 3.79 -5.01 0.44
C ARG A 47 5.03 -4.69 -0.38
N GLU A 48 6.22 -5.05 0.09
CA GLU A 48 7.48 -4.79 -0.63
C GLU A 48 7.53 -5.53 -1.97
N VAL A 49 7.12 -6.81 -1.99
CA VAL A 49 7.06 -7.61 -3.23
C VAL A 49 6.05 -7.00 -4.20
N SER A 50 4.86 -6.64 -3.71
CA SER A 50 3.86 -5.94 -4.50
C SER A 50 4.40 -4.63 -5.07
N LYS A 51 5.08 -3.83 -4.24
CA LYS A 51 5.62 -2.52 -4.64
C LYS A 51 6.65 -2.68 -5.74
N ALA A 52 7.59 -3.61 -5.60
CA ALA A 52 8.59 -3.93 -6.62
C ALA A 52 7.92 -4.31 -7.95
N MET A 53 6.93 -5.21 -7.91
CA MET A 53 6.21 -5.62 -9.13
C MET A 53 5.45 -4.46 -9.79
N TRP A 54 4.79 -3.59 -9.02
CA TRP A 54 4.12 -2.40 -9.57
C TRP A 54 5.11 -1.39 -10.14
N THR A 55 6.28 -1.19 -9.52
CA THR A 55 7.34 -0.35 -10.06
C THR A 55 7.82 -0.89 -11.40
N ASP A 56 8.10 -2.19 -11.50
CA ASP A 56 8.50 -2.80 -12.77
C ASP A 56 7.44 -2.62 -13.88
N ILE A 57 6.16 -2.76 -13.54
CA ILE A 57 5.07 -2.53 -14.50
C ILE A 57 5.02 -1.07 -14.93
N TYR A 58 5.19 -0.14 -13.98
CA TYR A 58 5.17 1.30 -14.25
C TYR A 58 6.32 1.76 -15.14
N GLU A 59 7.50 1.19 -14.95
CA GLU A 59 8.73 1.53 -15.67
C GLU A 59 8.87 0.79 -17.00
N GLY A 60 8.41 -0.47 -17.07
CA GLY A 60 8.60 -1.35 -18.22
C GLY A 60 7.44 -1.42 -19.22
N SER A 61 6.29 -0.79 -18.95
CA SER A 61 5.12 -0.83 -19.85
C SER A 61 5.07 0.37 -20.79
N ASP A 62 4.96 0.11 -22.10
CA ASP A 62 4.65 1.13 -23.11
C ASP A 62 3.16 1.52 -23.14
N ASN A 63 2.29 0.71 -22.54
CA ASN A 63 0.86 0.99 -22.49
C ASN A 63 0.54 2.00 -21.37
N PRO A 64 0.01 3.19 -21.69
CA PRO A 64 -0.32 4.22 -20.68
C PRO A 64 -1.31 3.75 -19.63
N LEU A 65 -2.30 2.93 -20.00
CA LEU A 65 -3.30 2.42 -19.05
C LEU A 65 -2.68 1.52 -17.98
N GLU A 66 -1.68 0.73 -18.36
CA GLU A 66 -0.97 -0.15 -17.42
C GLU A 66 -0.12 0.68 -16.44
N ARG A 67 0.52 1.75 -16.94
CA ARG A 67 1.27 2.70 -16.10
C ARG A 67 0.34 3.43 -15.13
N ASP A 68 -0.84 3.85 -15.58
CA ASP A 68 -1.81 4.52 -14.71
C ASP A 68 -2.32 3.59 -13.60
N VAL A 69 -2.58 2.32 -13.92
CA VAL A 69 -2.97 1.33 -12.91
C VAL A 69 -1.82 1.07 -11.94
N ALA A 70 -0.60 0.91 -12.42
CA ALA A 70 0.57 0.70 -11.56
C ALA A 70 0.81 1.90 -10.63
N ARG A 71 0.73 3.12 -11.16
CA ARG A 71 0.80 4.37 -10.39
C ARG A 71 -0.25 4.39 -9.28
N LEU A 72 -1.50 4.06 -9.61
CA LEU A 72 -2.58 3.99 -8.62
C LEU A 72 -2.25 3.05 -7.45
N TYR A 73 -1.66 1.87 -7.71
CA TYR A 73 -1.30 0.94 -6.64
C TYR A 73 -0.06 1.38 -5.85
N LEU A 74 0.93 1.99 -6.51
CA LEU A 74 2.08 2.59 -5.83
C LEU A 74 1.64 3.71 -4.88
N ASP A 75 0.76 4.59 -5.34
CA ASP A 75 0.19 5.68 -4.53
C ASP A 75 -0.61 5.15 -3.32
N ARG A 76 -1.32 4.02 -3.47
CA ARG A 76 -1.98 3.33 -2.35
C ARG A 76 -0.99 2.80 -1.33
N ILE A 77 0.08 2.15 -1.81
CA ILE A 77 1.14 1.59 -0.97
C ILE A 77 1.85 2.71 -0.20
N GLU A 78 2.18 3.82 -0.86
CA GLU A 78 2.81 4.99 -0.22
C GLU A 78 1.92 5.59 0.88
N MET A 79 0.62 5.70 0.63
CA MET A 79 -0.33 6.17 1.64
C MET A 79 -0.39 5.23 2.85
N GLU A 80 -0.40 3.91 2.63
CA GLU A 80 -0.37 2.92 3.71
C GLU A 80 0.92 3.01 4.53
N GLU A 81 2.07 3.06 3.88
CA GLU A 81 3.38 3.21 4.53
C GLU A 81 3.43 4.49 5.37
N THR A 82 2.90 5.59 4.84
CA THR A 82 2.84 6.86 5.57
C THR A 82 1.96 6.75 6.82
N ILE A 83 0.80 6.09 6.70
CA ILE A 83 -0.09 5.86 7.85
C ILE A 83 0.63 5.01 8.91
N ASP A 84 1.28 3.92 8.49
CA ASP A 84 1.98 3.01 9.40
C ASP A 84 3.15 3.72 10.11
N ASN A 85 3.93 4.53 9.39
CA ASN A 85 5.03 5.31 9.95
C ASN A 85 4.54 6.34 10.98
N LEU A 86 3.48 7.07 10.65
CA LEU A 86 2.87 8.02 11.59
C LEU A 86 2.26 7.31 12.80
N GLN A 87 1.71 6.11 12.61
CA GLN A 87 1.16 5.29 13.70
C GLN A 87 2.27 4.81 14.64
N GLN A 88 3.42 4.39 14.11
CA GLN A 88 4.60 4.04 14.91
C GLN A 88 5.15 5.24 15.69
N ALA A 89 5.15 6.43 15.09
CA ALA A 89 5.49 7.67 15.79
C ALA A 89 4.52 7.97 16.94
N ALA A 90 3.21 7.74 16.74
CA ALA A 90 2.21 7.88 17.81
C ALA A 90 2.37 6.86 18.94
N GLN A 91 2.75 5.62 18.61
CA GLN A 91 3.09 4.60 19.62
C GLN A 91 4.33 5.02 20.42
N SER A 92 5.38 5.51 19.75
CA SER A 92 6.57 6.06 20.39
C SER A 92 6.24 7.25 21.28
N TYR A 93 5.31 8.11 20.86
CA TYR A 93 4.82 9.24 21.67
C TYR A 93 4.18 8.74 22.97
N LYS A 94 3.30 7.75 22.87
CA LYS A 94 2.68 7.13 24.05
C LYS A 94 3.70 6.51 25.00
N LEU A 95 4.69 5.80 24.46
CA LEU A 95 5.75 5.19 25.28
C LEU A 95 6.58 6.26 26.00
N LYS A 96 6.84 7.40 25.36
CA LYS A 96 7.67 8.48 25.91
C LYS A 96 6.93 9.39 26.90
N PHE A 97 5.66 9.71 26.64
CA PHE A 97 4.90 10.71 27.41
C PHE A 97 3.77 10.11 28.26
N GLY A 98 3.51 8.80 28.14
CA GLY A 98 2.44 8.10 28.87
C GLY A 98 1.03 8.35 28.32
N THR A 99 0.86 9.29 27.39
CA THR A 99 -0.42 9.65 26.78
C THR A 99 -0.33 9.60 25.25
N TRP A 100 -1.47 9.39 24.59
CA TRP A 100 -1.53 9.50 23.13
C TRP A 100 -1.37 10.95 22.67
N PRO A 101 -0.88 11.21 21.43
CA PRO A 101 -0.86 12.55 20.88
C PRO A 101 -2.30 13.09 20.76
N GLY A 102 -2.48 14.40 20.92
CA GLY A 102 -3.75 15.06 20.62
C GLY A 102 -3.93 15.32 19.13
N SER A 103 -2.82 15.44 18.41
CA SER A 103 -2.78 15.69 16.97
C SER A 103 -1.49 15.18 16.33
N LEU A 104 -1.49 15.05 15.01
CA LEU A 104 -0.27 14.78 14.25
C LEU A 104 0.81 15.86 14.48
N ARG A 105 0.41 17.11 14.78
CA ARG A 105 1.36 18.19 15.07
C ARG A 105 2.20 17.91 16.33
N ASP A 106 1.66 17.17 17.28
CA ASP A 106 2.38 16.80 18.51
C ASP A 106 3.53 15.82 18.20
N LEU A 107 3.36 14.96 17.19
CA LEU A 107 4.40 14.06 16.70
C LEU A 107 5.55 14.84 16.04
N SER A 108 5.24 15.86 15.25
CA SER A 108 6.25 16.72 14.64
C SER A 108 6.98 17.58 15.68
N LYS A 109 6.25 18.19 16.62
CA LYS A 109 6.84 19.02 17.69
C LYS A 109 7.72 18.22 18.65
N SER A 110 7.39 16.96 18.91
CA SER A 110 8.18 16.07 19.78
C SER A 110 9.40 15.47 19.08
N GLY A 111 9.58 15.73 17.77
CA GLY A 111 10.65 15.16 16.96
C GLY A 111 10.47 13.67 16.64
N LEU A 112 9.32 13.08 16.97
CA LEU A 112 9.02 11.66 16.72
C LEU A 112 8.55 11.40 15.28
N ALA A 113 8.17 12.44 14.55
CA ALA A 113 7.91 12.38 13.12
C ALA A 113 8.71 13.49 12.42
N ALA A 114 9.65 13.09 11.54
CA ALA A 114 10.55 14.03 10.86
C ALA A 114 9.79 15.03 9.97
N LYS A 115 8.82 14.55 9.18
CA LYS A 115 7.97 15.40 8.35
C LYS A 115 6.65 14.70 8.10
N ILE A 116 5.56 15.42 8.29
CA ILE A 116 4.22 14.96 7.98
C ILE A 116 3.88 15.54 6.60
N PRO A 117 3.61 14.72 5.58
CA PRO A 117 3.22 15.22 4.27
C PRO A 117 1.99 16.12 4.38
N ALA A 118 1.97 17.21 3.60
CA ALA A 118 0.83 18.12 3.58
C ALA A 118 -0.43 17.43 3.04
N GLU A 119 -0.24 16.55 2.06
CA GLU A 119 -1.29 15.78 1.40
C GLU A 119 -0.87 14.31 1.26
N ASP A 120 -1.85 13.41 1.17
CA ASP A 120 -1.63 12.04 0.69
C ASP A 120 -1.62 11.99 -0.85
N PRO A 121 -1.16 10.89 -1.47
CA PRO A 121 -1.10 10.76 -2.93
C PRO A 121 -2.43 11.00 -3.67
N PHE A 122 -3.56 10.92 -2.97
CA PHE A 122 -4.90 11.17 -3.51
C PHE A 122 -5.47 12.54 -3.13
N LYS A 123 -4.60 13.50 -2.78
CA LYS A 123 -4.96 14.88 -2.36
C LYS A 123 -5.83 14.94 -1.11
N GLY A 124 -5.81 13.88 -0.30
CA GLY A 124 -6.38 13.88 1.03
C GLY A 124 -5.39 14.40 2.08
N ARG A 125 -5.80 14.40 3.34
CA ARG A 125 -4.96 14.81 4.47
C ARG A 125 -4.87 13.72 5.52
N TYR A 126 -3.68 13.55 6.07
CA TYR A 126 -3.46 12.71 7.25
C TYR A 126 -3.98 13.41 8.51
N TYR A 127 -4.61 12.65 9.40
CA TYR A 127 -5.07 13.14 10.68
C TYR A 127 -5.00 12.07 11.77
N TRP A 128 -4.94 12.53 13.01
CA TRP A 128 -5.05 11.67 14.19
C TRP A 128 -6.52 11.54 14.58
N SER A 129 -6.99 10.30 14.77
CA SER A 129 -8.33 9.99 15.23
C SER A 129 -8.27 9.55 16.69
N ALA A 130 -8.53 10.49 17.61
CA ALA A 130 -8.51 10.25 19.05
C ALA A 130 -9.45 9.10 19.48
N ASP A 131 -10.64 9.02 18.89
CA ASP A 131 -11.64 7.98 19.20
C ASP A 131 -11.13 6.56 18.99
N SER A 132 -10.23 6.38 18.01
CA SER A 132 -9.69 5.06 17.65
C SER A 132 -8.19 4.92 17.95
N ASN A 133 -7.55 5.97 18.47
CA ASN A 133 -6.10 6.08 18.63
C ASN A 133 -5.32 5.65 17.37
N LYS A 134 -5.81 6.08 16.20
CA LYS A 134 -5.27 5.71 14.90
C LYS A 134 -4.99 6.90 14.01
N VAL A 135 -3.94 6.80 13.21
CA VAL A 135 -3.71 7.67 12.06
C VAL A 135 -4.63 7.24 10.92
N LYS A 136 -5.23 8.21 10.24
CA LYS A 136 -6.10 7.98 9.08
C LYS A 136 -5.81 9.02 8.00
N SER A 137 -6.26 8.74 6.78
CA SER A 137 -6.34 9.73 5.70
C SER A 137 -7.81 9.99 5.34
N THR A 138 -8.11 11.19 4.85
CA THR A 138 -9.45 11.52 4.32
C THR A 138 -9.77 10.78 3.01
N SER A 139 -8.75 10.35 2.26
CA SER A 139 -8.92 9.60 1.00
C SER A 139 -8.89 8.07 1.21
N GLN A 140 -8.43 7.60 2.37
CA GLN A 140 -8.29 6.19 2.75
C GLN A 140 -9.51 5.31 2.39
N LYS A 141 -10.73 5.70 2.79
CA LYS A 141 -11.94 4.88 2.53
C LYS A 141 -12.29 4.75 1.03
N LYS A 142 -11.84 5.68 0.21
CA LYS A 142 -12.11 5.73 -1.22
C LYS A 142 -11.11 4.87 -2.00
N PHE A 143 -9.86 4.78 -1.53
CA PHE A 143 -8.77 4.18 -2.29
C PHE A 143 -8.09 2.96 -1.66
N LEU A 144 -8.35 2.62 -0.38
CA LEU A 144 -7.78 1.44 0.28
C LEU A 144 -8.76 0.25 0.46
N LYS A 145 -9.90 0.26 -0.24
CA LYS A 145 -10.80 -0.91 -0.28
C LYS A 145 -10.26 -2.01 -1.19
#